data_AF-A0A662VIU3-F1
#
_entry.id   AF-A0A662VIU3-F1
#
_cell.length_a   1.000
_cell.length_b   1.000
_cell.length_c   1.000
_cell.angle_alpha   90.00
_cell.angle_beta   90.00
_cell.angle_gamma   90.00
#
_symmetry.space_group_name_H-M   'P 1'
#
loop_
_entity.id
_entity.type
_entity.pdbx_description
1 polymer ?
#
loop_
_entity_poly.entity_id
_entity_poly.type
_entity_poly.pdbx_seq_one_letter_code
_entity_poly.pdbx_strand_id
1 'polypeptide(L)'
;MSGTNGFYIEKYVNELGSALSYIHSIDGFLIKLGTVAHELEEICRDNEECSTASIIREILKHPKLRKKLSRFSCYTGEIIEIINTDPRHKILRKYVDVIKECLEHIECIEEDKGVTVYTPEALWVKERKEKEYFVETKTKISKKIGSIEILYMILGLVAVLFILSIILLLT
;
A
#
# COMPACT_ATOMS: atom_id res chain seq x y z
N MET A 1 27.37 1.66 -30.32
CA MET A 1 26.09 1.87 -29.60
C MET A 1 26.35 1.90 -28.09
N SER A 2 26.99 2.91 -27.46
CA SER A 2 27.45 2.60 -26.08
C SER A 2 27.88 3.70 -25.11
N GLY A 3 27.34 4.92 -25.15
CA GLY A 3 27.66 5.94 -24.13
C GLY A 3 26.53 6.13 -23.12
N THR A 4 25.42 6.65 -23.61
CA THR A 4 24.28 7.15 -22.82
C THR A 4 23.42 6.03 -22.25
N ASN A 5 23.08 5.02 -23.05
CA ASN A 5 22.24 3.90 -22.58
C ASN A 5 22.91 3.12 -21.45
N GLY A 6 24.23 2.88 -21.54
CA GLY A 6 24.99 2.21 -20.49
C GLY A 6 24.94 2.96 -19.15
N PHE A 7 25.04 4.30 -19.20
CA PHE A 7 24.94 5.15 -18.01
C PHE A 7 23.56 5.02 -17.33
N TYR A 8 22.47 5.09 -18.09
CA TYR A 8 21.12 4.96 -17.53
C TYR A 8 20.86 3.57 -16.99
N ILE A 9 21.30 2.51 -17.70
CA ILE A 9 21.20 1.14 -17.22
C ILE A 9 21.88 1.01 -15.86
N GLU A 10 23.13 1.46 -15.73
CA GLU A 10 23.87 1.34 -14.47
C GLU A 10 23.25 2.17 -13.34
N LYS A 11 22.81 3.41 -13.63
CA LYS A 11 22.07 4.25 -12.68
C LYS A 11 20.86 3.49 -12.11
N TYR A 12 19.98 3.01 -12.98
CA TYR A 12 18.71 2.39 -12.56
C TYR A 12 18.90 0.98 -11.99
N VAL A 13 19.93 0.25 -12.41
CA VAL A 13 20.32 -1.02 -11.76
C VAL A 13 20.73 -0.79 -10.31
N ASN A 14 21.53 0.24 -10.04
CA ASN A 14 21.96 0.56 -8.67
C ASN A 14 20.78 1.07 -7.83
N GLU A 15 19.94 1.93 -8.41
CA GLU A 15 18.78 2.49 -7.73
C GLU A 15 17.72 1.43 -7.40
N LEU A 16 17.34 0.62 -8.40
CA LEU A 16 16.40 -0.49 -8.20
C LEU A 16 17.01 -1.54 -7.27
N GLY A 17 18.30 -1.83 -7.42
CA GLY A 17 19.01 -2.76 -6.54
C GLY A 17 19.01 -2.31 -5.07
N SER A 18 19.21 -1.02 -4.81
CA SER A 18 19.12 -0.45 -3.47
C SER A 18 17.69 -0.51 -2.93
N ALA A 19 16.70 -0.08 -3.71
CA ALA A 19 15.30 -0.10 -3.32
C ALA A 19 14.79 -1.51 -2.99
N LEU A 20 15.10 -2.51 -3.82
CA LEU A 20 14.71 -3.90 -3.61
C LEU A 20 15.42 -4.59 -2.43
N SER A 21 16.44 -3.95 -1.85
CA SER A 21 17.04 -4.45 -0.61
C SER A 21 16.11 -4.28 0.59
N TYR A 22 15.19 -3.32 0.54
CA TYR A 22 14.26 -3.00 1.64
C TYR A 22 12.80 -3.22 1.25
N ILE A 23 12.48 -3.15 -0.05
CA ILE A 23 11.15 -3.44 -0.57
C ILE A 23 10.98 -4.95 -0.66
N HIS A 24 9.95 -5.46 0.02
CA HIS A 24 9.57 -6.88 -0.06
C HIS A 24 8.14 -7.06 -0.55
N SER A 25 7.39 -6.00 -0.85
CA SER A 25 6.05 -6.14 -1.42
C SER A 25 6.08 -6.14 -2.95
N ILE A 26 5.16 -6.89 -3.58
CA ILE A 26 4.93 -6.81 -5.02
C ILE A 26 4.56 -5.36 -5.41
N ASP A 27 3.68 -4.74 -4.63
CA ASP A 27 3.26 -3.35 -4.87
C ASP A 27 4.44 -2.39 -4.85
N GLY A 28 5.34 -2.50 -3.86
CA GLY A 28 6.53 -1.66 -3.77
C GLY A 28 7.49 -1.87 -4.94
N PHE A 29 7.67 -3.11 -5.38
CA PHE A 29 8.46 -3.43 -6.57
C PHE A 29 7.88 -2.75 -7.80
N LEU A 30 6.57 -2.87 -8.01
CA LEU A 30 5.87 -2.28 -9.15
C LEU A 30 5.86 -0.75 -9.11
N ILE A 31 5.66 -0.13 -7.94
CA ILE A 31 5.79 1.32 -7.78
C ILE A 31 7.19 1.75 -8.23
N LYS A 32 8.23 1.09 -7.72
CA LYS A 32 9.61 1.49 -8.03
C LYS A 32 9.96 1.30 -9.50
N LEU A 33 9.54 0.17 -10.08
CA LEU A 33 9.73 -0.09 -11.50
C LEU A 33 8.93 0.91 -12.36
N GLY A 34 7.73 1.29 -11.93
CA GLY A 34 6.90 2.32 -12.56
C GLY A 34 7.58 3.69 -12.58
N THR A 35 8.24 4.09 -11.48
CA THR A 35 9.05 5.31 -11.43
C THR A 35 10.19 5.27 -12.45
N VAL A 36 10.93 4.15 -12.50
CA VAL A 36 12.04 3.97 -13.46
C VAL A 36 11.52 4.03 -14.90
N ALA A 37 10.41 3.34 -15.20
CA ALA A 37 9.79 3.37 -16.52
C ALA A 37 9.37 4.80 -16.91
N HIS A 38 8.80 5.55 -15.99
CA HIS A 38 8.39 6.93 -16.23
C HIS A 38 9.58 7.84 -16.56
N GLU A 39 10.64 7.80 -15.76
CA GLU A 39 11.84 8.60 -16.02
C GLU A 39 12.50 8.22 -17.35
N LEU A 40 12.53 6.92 -17.69
CA LEU A 40 13.05 6.45 -18.97
C LEU A 40 12.18 6.88 -20.15
N GLU A 41 10.85 6.91 -20.02
CA GLU A 41 9.96 7.46 -21.05
C GLU A 41 10.21 8.96 -21.27
N GLU A 42 10.50 9.73 -20.21
CA GLU A 42 10.85 11.14 -20.34
C GLU A 42 12.20 11.34 -21.03
N ILE A 43 13.21 10.56 -20.65
CA ILE A 43 14.55 10.62 -21.26
C ILE A 43 14.52 10.21 -22.74
N CYS A 44 13.75 9.17 -23.07
CA CYS A 44 13.66 8.68 -24.44
C CYS A 44 12.67 9.47 -25.32
N ARG A 45 11.90 10.42 -24.77
CA ARG A 45 10.80 11.10 -25.49
C ARG A 45 11.24 11.73 -26.80
N ASP A 46 12.42 12.36 -26.81
CA ASP A 46 12.95 13.12 -27.95
C ASP A 46 14.09 12.39 -28.68
N ASN A 47 14.31 11.10 -28.38
CA ASN A 47 15.40 10.32 -28.94
C ASN A 47 14.87 9.03 -29.59
N GLU A 48 14.78 9.02 -30.92
CA GLU A 48 14.27 7.89 -31.71
C GLU A 48 15.11 6.60 -31.56
N GLU A 49 16.39 6.71 -31.21
CA GLU A 49 17.25 5.55 -30.95
C GLU A 49 17.06 4.98 -29.52
N CYS A 50 16.27 5.65 -28.67
CA CYS A 50 16.06 5.30 -27.27
C CYS A 50 14.79 4.45 -27.11
N SER A 51 14.96 3.13 -27.02
CA SER A 51 13.85 2.23 -26.69
C SER A 51 13.78 1.99 -25.18
N THR A 52 12.79 2.60 -24.52
CA THR A 52 12.52 2.40 -23.09
C THR A 52 12.33 0.92 -22.76
N ALA A 53 11.62 0.17 -23.61
CA ALA A 53 11.42 -1.27 -23.43
C ALA A 53 12.74 -2.05 -23.46
N SER A 54 13.65 -1.69 -24.37
CA SER A 54 14.98 -2.30 -24.44
C SER A 54 15.81 -1.98 -23.20
N ILE A 55 15.78 -0.73 -22.72
CA ILE A 55 16.54 -0.33 -21.52
C ILE A 55 15.97 -1.04 -20.27
N ILE A 56 14.65 -1.11 -20.11
CA ILE A 56 14.01 -1.86 -19.01
C ILE A 56 14.42 -3.33 -19.05
N ARG A 57 14.43 -3.95 -20.24
CA ARG A 57 14.89 -5.34 -20.43
C ARG A 57 16.32 -5.51 -19.93
N GLU A 58 17.24 -4.64 -20.35
CA GLU A 58 18.65 -4.70 -19.92
C GLU A 58 18.82 -4.49 -18.41
N ILE A 59 18.06 -3.55 -17.82
CA ILE A 59 18.05 -3.35 -16.36
C ILE A 59 17.61 -4.62 -15.64
N LEU A 60 16.48 -5.21 -16.03
CA LEU A 60 15.91 -6.38 -15.34
C LEU A 60 16.74 -7.66 -15.55
N LYS A 61 17.41 -7.80 -16.70
CA LYS A 61 18.36 -8.91 -16.94
C LYS A 61 19.71 -8.72 -16.28
N HIS A 62 19.97 -7.56 -15.66
CA HIS A 62 21.27 -7.26 -15.09
C HIS A 62 21.64 -8.21 -13.93
N PRO A 63 22.85 -8.83 -13.92
CA PRO A 63 23.24 -9.83 -12.91
C PRO A 63 23.12 -9.36 -11.46
N LYS A 64 23.42 -8.08 -11.19
CA LYS A 64 23.29 -7.44 -9.85
C LYS A 64 21.86 -7.51 -9.28
N LEU A 65 20.83 -7.60 -10.12
CA LEU A 65 19.43 -7.65 -9.69
C LEU A 65 18.90 -9.07 -9.56
N ARG A 66 19.55 -10.08 -10.17
CA ARG A 66 19.06 -11.46 -10.26
C ARG A 66 18.62 -12.03 -8.91
N LYS A 67 19.46 -11.91 -7.88
CA LYS A 67 19.15 -12.40 -6.52
C LYS A 67 17.98 -11.66 -5.86
N LYS A 68 17.78 -10.38 -6.19
CA LYS A 68 16.67 -9.58 -5.65
C LYS A 68 15.38 -9.79 -6.42
N LEU A 69 15.48 -10.11 -7.70
CA LEU A 69 14.34 -10.40 -8.56
C LEU A 69 13.85 -11.85 -8.44
N SER A 70 14.69 -12.79 -8.01
CA SER A 70 14.30 -14.20 -7.84
C SER A 70 13.13 -14.37 -6.88
N ARG A 71 13.04 -13.57 -5.82
CA ARG A 71 11.87 -13.61 -4.90
C ARG A 71 10.56 -13.20 -5.59
N PHE A 72 10.62 -12.33 -6.60
CA PHE A 72 9.45 -11.86 -7.34
C PHE A 72 9.11 -12.78 -8.51
N SER A 73 10.09 -13.52 -9.05
CA SER A 73 9.87 -14.47 -10.15
C SER A 73 8.86 -15.57 -9.82
N CYS A 74 8.75 -15.96 -8.55
CA CYS A 74 7.73 -16.90 -8.07
C CYS A 74 6.29 -16.37 -8.20
N TYR A 75 6.12 -15.05 -8.26
CA TYR A 75 4.82 -14.38 -8.29
C TYR A 75 4.56 -13.69 -9.64
N THR A 76 5.13 -14.23 -10.72
CA THR A 76 5.02 -13.61 -12.05
C THR A 76 3.56 -13.50 -12.47
N GLY A 77 2.71 -14.49 -12.18
CA GLY A 77 1.27 -14.43 -12.49
C GLY A 77 0.58 -13.25 -11.79
N GLU A 78 0.77 -13.13 -10.48
CA GLU A 78 0.19 -12.10 -9.62
C GLU A 78 0.70 -10.71 -10.00
N ILE A 79 2.00 -10.57 -10.31
CA ILE A 79 2.60 -9.32 -10.79
C ILE A 79 1.89 -8.83 -12.05
N ILE A 80 1.68 -9.73 -13.01
CA ILE A 80 1.06 -9.39 -14.29
C ILE A 80 -0.43 -9.08 -14.10
N GLU A 81 -1.12 -9.81 -13.23
CA GLU A 81 -2.50 -9.51 -12.85
C GLU A 81 -2.62 -8.11 -12.23
N ILE A 82 -1.75 -7.77 -11.28
CA ILE A 82 -1.75 -6.47 -10.59
C ILE A 82 -1.46 -5.33 -11.58
N ILE A 83 -0.51 -5.49 -12.51
CA ILE A 83 -0.22 -4.46 -13.53
C ILE A 83 -1.46 -4.17 -14.41
N ASN A 84 -2.22 -5.22 -14.74
CA ASN A 84 -3.38 -5.11 -15.62
C ASN A 84 -4.62 -4.56 -14.89
N THR A 85 -4.81 -4.93 -13.62
CA THR A 85 -6.01 -4.59 -12.84
C THR A 85 -5.87 -3.27 -12.10
N ASP A 86 -4.71 -2.98 -11.50
CA ASP A 86 -4.50 -1.79 -10.68
C ASP A 86 -4.21 -0.55 -11.55
N PRO A 87 -4.96 0.56 -11.39
CA PRO A 87 -4.71 1.79 -12.14
C PRO A 87 -3.38 2.47 -11.79
N ARG A 88 -2.81 2.23 -10.60
CA ARG A 88 -1.52 2.82 -10.16
C ARG A 88 -0.35 2.35 -11.02
N HIS A 89 -0.47 1.15 -11.59
CA HIS A 89 0.58 0.50 -12.39
C HIS A 89 0.33 0.65 -13.90
N LYS A 90 -0.54 1.58 -14.33
CA LYS A 90 -0.93 1.75 -15.73
C LYS A 90 0.26 1.96 -16.68
N ILE A 91 1.31 2.64 -16.25
CA ILE A 91 2.51 2.86 -17.08
C ILE A 91 3.21 1.55 -17.44
N LEU A 92 3.20 0.56 -16.53
CA LEU A 92 3.86 -0.72 -16.72
C LEU A 92 3.14 -1.63 -17.72
N ARG A 93 1.88 -1.33 -18.08
CA ARG A 93 1.10 -2.14 -19.04
C ARG A 93 1.77 -2.26 -20.40
N LYS A 94 2.48 -1.22 -20.85
CA LYS A 94 3.24 -1.22 -22.10
C LYS A 94 4.47 -2.15 -22.07
N TYR A 95 4.91 -2.53 -20.87
CA TYR A 95 6.13 -3.31 -20.63
C TYR A 95 5.84 -4.69 -20.02
N VAL A 96 4.56 -5.09 -19.95
CA VAL A 96 4.12 -6.37 -19.37
C VAL A 96 4.88 -7.54 -19.98
N ASP A 97 5.02 -7.57 -21.30
CA ASP A 97 5.72 -8.66 -21.99
C ASP A 97 7.21 -8.70 -21.62
N VAL A 98 7.86 -7.54 -21.51
CA VAL A 98 9.27 -7.45 -21.10
C VAL A 98 9.45 -7.88 -19.65
N ILE A 99 8.56 -7.44 -18.76
CA ILE A 99 8.60 -7.78 -17.33
C ILE A 99 8.39 -9.28 -17.16
N LYS A 100 7.37 -9.83 -17.83
CA LYS A 100 7.07 -11.27 -17.83
C LYS A 100 8.26 -12.07 -18.34
N GLU A 101 8.77 -11.72 -19.52
CA GLU A 101 9.95 -12.36 -20.12
C GLU A 101 11.11 -12.37 -19.11
N CYS A 102 11.46 -11.23 -18.53
CA CYS A 102 12.60 -11.15 -17.62
C CYS A 102 12.39 -11.95 -16.32
N LEU A 103 11.19 -11.96 -15.74
CA LEU A 103 10.91 -12.69 -14.51
C LEU A 103 10.85 -14.20 -14.72
N GLU A 104 10.28 -14.68 -15.84
CA GLU A 104 10.23 -16.12 -16.19
C GLU A 104 11.60 -16.73 -16.43
N HIS A 105 12.60 -15.93 -16.84
CA HIS A 105 13.98 -16.39 -17.03
C HIS A 105 14.78 -16.48 -15.73
N ILE A 106 14.23 -15.99 -14.61
CA ILE A 106 14.88 -16.04 -13.31
C ILE A 106 14.32 -17.24 -12.54
N GLU A 107 15.22 -18.08 -12.05
CA GLU A 107 14.85 -19.20 -11.20
C GLU A 107 14.19 -18.69 -9.91
N CYS A 108 12.99 -19.19 -9.64
CA CYS A 108 12.27 -18.92 -8.41
C CYS A 108 12.98 -19.59 -7.23
N ILE A 109 13.27 -18.79 -6.21
CA ILE A 109 13.84 -19.26 -4.94
C ILE A 109 12.80 -18.99 -3.86
N GLU A 110 12.02 -20.02 -3.51
CA GLU A 110 10.92 -19.94 -2.53
C GLU A 110 11.39 -19.73 -1.07
N GLU A 111 12.69 -19.83 -0.80
CA GLU A 111 13.24 -19.68 0.55
C GLU A 111 13.01 -18.27 1.14
N ASP A 112 12.77 -17.26 0.29
CA ASP A 112 12.57 -15.88 0.70
C ASP A 112 11.07 -15.61 1.01
N LYS A 113 10.58 -16.16 2.14
CA LYS A 113 9.20 -16.00 2.68
C LYS A 113 8.79 -14.56 3.03
N GLY A 114 9.52 -13.55 2.57
CA GLY A 114 9.31 -12.14 2.89
C GLY A 114 8.39 -11.39 1.91
N VAL A 115 8.01 -12.00 0.78
CA VAL A 115 7.27 -11.27 -0.25
C VAL A 115 5.81 -11.07 0.14
N THR A 116 5.40 -9.82 0.33
CA THR A 116 4.00 -9.48 0.61
C THR A 116 3.26 -9.17 -0.68
N VAL A 117 2.26 -10.01 -0.99
CA VAL A 117 1.34 -9.80 -2.13
C VAL A 117 0.30 -8.71 -1.81
N TYR A 118 0.13 -8.39 -0.53
CA TYR A 118 -0.85 -7.40 -0.09
C TYR A 118 -0.48 -5.98 -0.50
N THR A 119 -1.41 -5.33 -1.19
CA THR A 119 -1.38 -3.88 -1.41
C THR A 119 -1.92 -3.16 -0.18
N PRO A 120 -1.15 -2.30 0.49
CA PRO A 120 -1.66 -1.51 1.59
C PRO A 120 -2.75 -0.55 1.10
N GLU A 121 -3.88 -0.51 1.81
CA GLU A 121 -4.92 0.48 1.53
C GLU A 121 -4.37 1.90 1.58
N ALA A 122 -4.89 2.76 0.69
CA ALA A 122 -4.52 4.16 0.64
C ALA A 122 -4.80 4.84 1.99
N LEU A 123 -3.95 5.82 2.34
CA LEU A 123 -3.99 6.48 3.65
C LEU A 123 -5.39 7.05 3.99
N TRP A 124 -6.05 7.66 2.99
CA TRP A 124 -7.39 8.22 3.16
C TRP A 124 -8.47 7.18 3.48
N VAL A 125 -8.30 5.92 3.04
CA VAL A 125 -9.20 4.81 3.39
C VAL A 125 -9.03 4.45 4.86
N LYS A 126 -7.78 4.37 5.33
CA LYS A 126 -7.45 4.11 6.73
C LYS A 126 -7.99 5.22 7.63
N GLU A 127 -7.78 6.48 7.25
CA GLU A 127 -8.30 7.63 8.00
C GLU A 127 -9.83 7.65 8.08
N ARG A 128 -10.55 7.25 7.02
CA ARG A 128 -12.02 7.11 7.08
C ARG A 128 -12.44 6.02 8.05
N LYS A 129 -11.82 4.83 7.97
CA LYS A 129 -12.14 3.70 8.84
C LYS A 129 -11.87 4.01 10.31
N GLU A 130 -10.77 4.70 10.60
CA GLU A 130 -10.48 5.18 11.96
C GLU A 130 -11.57 6.14 12.45
N LYS A 131 -11.96 7.12 11.63
CA LYS A 131 -13.04 8.06 11.97
C LYS A 131 -14.37 7.34 12.23
N GLU A 132 -14.74 6.36 11.40
CA GLU A 132 -15.95 5.54 11.58
C GLU A 132 -15.90 4.75 12.90
N TYR A 133 -14.77 4.12 13.21
CA TYR A 133 -14.57 3.40 14.48
C TYR A 133 -14.70 4.31 15.70
N PHE A 134 -14.15 5.53 15.64
CA PHE A 134 -14.30 6.54 16.70
C PHE A 134 -15.76 6.99 16.88
N VAL A 135 -16.55 7.05 15.80
CA VAL A 135 -17.97 7.41 15.85
C VAL A 135 -18.79 6.29 16.49
N GLU A 136 -18.54 5.03 16.13
CA GLU A 136 -19.21 3.87 16.73
C GLU A 136 -18.92 3.73 18.24
N THR A 137 -17.68 3.96 18.65
CA THR A 137 -17.31 3.90 20.07
C THR A 137 -17.95 5.02 20.88
N LYS A 138 -17.96 6.26 20.36
CA LYS A 138 -18.67 7.38 21.01
C LYS A 138 -20.17 7.14 21.13
N THR A 139 -20.82 6.61 20.10
CA THR A 139 -22.27 6.33 20.12
C THR A 139 -22.63 5.18 21.07
N LYS A 140 -21.78 4.15 21.19
CA LYS A 140 -21.94 3.08 22.19
C LYS A 140 -21.75 3.57 23.63
N ILE A 141 -20.76 4.43 23.89
CA ILE A 141 -20.53 5.01 25.22
C ILE A 141 -21.68 5.94 25.61
N SER A 142 -22.16 6.79 24.69
CA SER A 142 -23.30 7.68 24.92
C SER A 142 -24.61 6.93 25.21
N LYS A 143 -24.81 5.73 24.65
CA LYS A 143 -25.97 4.87 24.97
C LYS A 143 -25.82 4.14 26.32
N LYS A 144 -24.59 3.94 26.81
CA LYS A 144 -24.31 3.21 28.05
C LYS A 144 -24.43 4.07 29.31
N ILE A 145 -24.25 5.39 29.21
CA ILE A 145 -24.67 6.34 30.25
C ILE A 145 -26.19 6.49 30.11
N GLY A 146 -26.89 5.44 30.54
CA GLY A 146 -28.30 5.23 30.28
C GLY A 146 -29.13 6.31 30.96
N SER A 147 -30.01 6.93 30.17
CA SER A 147 -31.07 7.84 30.61
C SER A 147 -31.88 7.30 31.80
N ILE A 148 -31.88 5.98 31.98
CA ILE A 148 -32.54 5.23 33.06
C ILE A 148 -31.87 5.47 34.42
N GLU A 149 -30.53 5.48 34.51
CA GLU A 149 -29.84 5.72 35.80
C GLU A 149 -30.05 7.15 36.28
N ILE A 150 -30.05 8.11 35.36
CA ILE A 150 -30.36 9.53 35.64
C ILE A 150 -31.83 9.67 36.08
N LEU A 151 -32.76 8.95 35.45
CA LEU A 151 -34.18 8.97 35.82
C LEU A 151 -34.39 8.49 37.26
N TYR A 152 -33.76 7.37 37.65
CA TYR A 152 -33.87 6.87 39.03
C TYR A 152 -33.24 7.80 40.06
N MET A 153 -32.12 8.46 39.71
CA MET A 153 -31.49 9.44 40.58
C MET A 153 -32.42 10.65 40.83
N ILE A 154 -33.06 11.17 39.78
CA ILE A 154 -34.03 12.28 39.90
C ILE A 154 -35.24 11.85 40.73
N LEU A 155 -35.79 10.67 40.48
CA LEU A 155 -36.99 10.18 41.15
C LEU A 155 -36.77 9.95 42.65
N GLY A 156 -35.58 9.44 43.02
CA GLY A 156 -35.17 9.33 44.42
C GLY A 156 -35.06 10.69 45.12
N LEU A 157 -34.54 11.70 44.44
CA LEU A 157 -34.39 13.05 45.00
C LEU A 157 -35.75 13.71 45.27
N VAL A 158 -36.71 13.54 44.36
CA VAL A 158 -38.09 14.02 44.54
C VAL A 158 -38.77 13.35 45.73
N ALA A 159 -38.60 12.03 45.90
CA ALA A 159 -39.19 11.30 47.02
C ALA A 159 -38.65 11.79 48.38
N VAL A 160 -37.35 12.06 48.48
CA VAL A 160 -36.73 12.58 49.70
C VAL A 160 -37.28 13.97 50.06
N LEU A 161 -37.38 14.87 49.07
CA LEU A 161 -37.95 16.20 49.29
C LEU A 161 -39.42 16.14 49.75
N PHE A 162 -40.20 15.21 49.20
CA PHE A 162 -41.58 15.01 49.60
C PHE A 162 -41.70 14.56 51.07
N ILE A 163 -40.87 13.60 51.49
CA ILE A 163 -40.84 13.12 52.89
C ILE A 163 -40.44 14.27 53.84
N LEU A 164 -39.42 15.06 53.49
CA LEU A 164 -39.02 16.22 54.28
C LEU A 164 -40.15 17.25 54.40
N SER A 165 -40.94 17.47 53.35
CA SER A 165 -42.10 18.37 53.40
C SER A 165 -43.18 17.87 54.37
N ILE A 166 -43.44 16.56 54.42
CA ILE A 166 -44.42 15.96 55.33
C ILE A 166 -43.97 16.11 56.79
N ILE A 167 -42.68 15.89 57.06
CA ILE A 167 -42.12 16.06 58.41
C ILE A 167 -42.31 17.51 58.87
N LEU A 168 -41.97 18.48 58.02
CA LEU A 168 -42.16 19.91 58.32
C LEU A 168 -43.62 20.32 58.54
N LEU A 169 -44.58 19.57 57.99
CA LEU A 169 -46.01 19.87 58.12
C LEU A 169 -46.61 19.26 59.40
N LEU A 170 -46.01 18.18 59.90
CA LEU A 170 -46.42 17.48 61.12
C LEU A 170 -45.76 18.01 62.39
N THR A 171 -44.69 18.79 62.26
CA THR A 171 -43.95 19.41 63.37
C THR A 171 -44.41 20.85 63.57
#